data_AF-A0A831T5M5-F1
#
_entry.id   AF-A0A831T5M5-F1
#
_cell.length_a   1.000
_cell.length_b   1.000
_cell.length_c   1.000
_cell.angle_alpha   90.00
_cell.angle_beta   90.00
_cell.angle_gamma   90.00
#
_symmetry.space_group_name_H-M   'P 1'
#
loop_
_entity.id
_entity.type
_entity.pdbx_description
1 polymer ?
#
loop_
_entity_poly.entity_id
_entity_poly.type
_entity_poly.pdbx_seq_one_letter_code
_entity_poly.pdbx_strand_id
1 'polypeptide(L)'
;MAKYVYFFGGGKAEGTAQMKELLGGKGANLCEMTNIGLPVPAGFTITTEVCTYYYANGQKYPPELKAEVEAALRKTEEVMGAKFGDAKNPLLVSCRSGARVSMPGMMDTVLNIGLNEATLRGLIEKTGNERFGWDSYRRFVQMYGDVVLGLKPTSKTEIDPFEKIMEEMKHAKGVHLDTELDVNDLKELVKRFKKAVKERTGHDFPEDAHEQMWQAIAAVFNSWGNDRAVVYRRQYGYPHDWGTAANICSMVFGNMGDDCCTGVAFTRDPATGEKVFYGEYLINAQGEDVVAGIRTPKKIAELQKDMPAVYKQLDDIRNILEKHYRDVQDIEFTVQKGKLWMLQTRNGKRTGFAAVRFAVDMVDEGLITREEALSAGRIPPDDLNQLLQPIFDPDAKRKAKVIAKGINAGPGAATGVIKFFADDAEAHVA
;
A
#
# COMPACT_ATOMS: atom_id res chain seq x y z
N MET A 1 17.28 28.00 3.55
CA MET A 1 17.45 26.60 4.00
C MET A 1 16.50 25.75 3.17
N ALA A 2 16.96 24.60 2.67
CA ALA A 2 16.07 23.65 1.99
C ALA A 2 15.12 23.02 3.01
N LYS A 3 13.84 22.86 2.65
CA LYS A 3 12.81 22.23 3.48
C LYS A 3 12.64 20.78 3.02
N TYR A 4 12.79 19.83 3.93
CA TYR A 4 12.82 18.39 3.65
C TYR A 4 11.57 17.64 4.09
N VAL A 5 10.72 18.23 4.92
CA VAL A 5 9.50 17.58 5.44
C VAL A 5 8.26 18.42 5.16
N TYR A 6 7.25 17.81 4.57
CA TYR A 6 5.98 18.44 4.20
C TYR A 6 4.82 17.76 4.91
N PHE A 7 4.14 18.50 5.79
CA PHE A 7 3.01 18.01 6.57
C PHE A 7 1.71 17.97 5.74
N PHE A 8 0.84 17.01 6.05
CA PHE A 8 -0.55 16.96 5.62
C PHE A 8 -1.45 16.43 6.75
N GLY A 9 -2.59 17.08 6.98
CA GLY A 9 -3.58 16.64 7.97
C GLY A 9 -4.46 17.77 8.47
N GLY A 10 -5.58 17.45 9.13
CA GLY A 10 -6.45 18.47 9.72
C GLY A 10 -7.06 19.44 8.68
N GLY A 11 -7.24 18.99 7.44
CA GLY A 11 -7.78 19.78 6.34
C GLY A 11 -6.80 20.78 5.71
N LYS A 12 -5.50 20.72 6.03
CA LYS A 12 -4.46 21.54 5.38
C LYS A 12 -3.21 20.71 5.11
N ALA A 13 -2.58 20.95 3.97
CA ALA A 13 -1.28 20.38 3.64
C ALA A 13 -0.31 21.43 3.12
N GLU A 14 0.98 21.18 3.31
CA GLU A 14 2.07 22.07 2.90
C GLU A 14 2.51 21.80 1.44
N GLY A 15 2.10 20.68 0.86
CA GLY A 15 2.36 20.29 -0.53
C GLY A 15 1.09 20.28 -1.40
N THR A 16 1.25 19.95 -2.68
CA THR A 16 0.16 19.81 -3.67
C THR A 16 0.44 18.73 -4.70
N ALA A 17 -0.55 18.38 -5.54
CA ALA A 17 -0.42 17.41 -6.63
C ALA A 17 0.64 17.78 -7.69
N GLN A 18 1.10 19.04 -7.75
CA GLN A 18 2.14 19.49 -8.69
C GLN A 18 3.56 19.14 -8.20
N MET A 19 3.73 18.86 -6.91
CA MET A 19 5.04 18.63 -6.30
C MET A 19 5.51 17.17 -6.38
N LYS A 20 5.10 16.43 -7.42
CA LYS A 20 5.42 14.99 -7.57
C LYS A 20 6.92 14.70 -7.65
N GLU A 21 7.71 15.63 -8.19
CA GLU A 21 9.16 15.47 -8.27
C GLU A 21 9.82 15.46 -6.88
N LEU A 22 9.27 16.25 -5.96
CA LEU A 22 9.80 16.45 -4.62
C LEU A 22 9.17 15.49 -3.59
N LEU A 23 7.85 15.28 -3.65
CA LEU A 23 7.08 14.51 -2.68
C LEU A 23 6.77 13.08 -3.14
N GLY A 24 7.15 12.74 -4.37
CA GLY A 24 6.65 11.56 -5.05
C GLY A 24 5.16 11.65 -5.38
N GLY A 25 4.66 10.69 -6.15
CA GLY A 25 3.25 10.61 -6.51
C GLY A 25 2.34 10.43 -5.29
N LYS A 26 2.75 9.62 -4.32
CA LYS A 26 1.96 9.33 -3.11
C LYS A 26 1.86 10.54 -2.17
N GLY A 27 3.00 11.15 -1.82
CA GLY A 27 3.03 12.32 -0.93
C GLY A 27 2.30 13.52 -1.52
N ALA A 28 2.51 13.78 -2.82
CA ALA A 28 1.79 14.84 -3.53
C ALA A 28 0.25 14.63 -3.49
N ASN A 29 -0.22 13.40 -3.70
CA ASN A 29 -1.65 13.10 -3.66
C ASN A 29 -2.23 13.05 -2.24
N LEU A 30 -1.47 12.67 -1.21
CA LEU A 30 -1.89 12.80 0.19
C LEU A 30 -2.12 14.27 0.57
N CYS A 31 -1.20 15.14 0.15
CA CYS A 31 -1.35 16.58 0.34
C CYS A 31 -2.56 17.12 -0.43
N GLU A 32 -2.71 16.73 -1.70
CA GLU A 32 -3.82 17.19 -2.54
C GLU A 32 -5.18 16.77 -1.98
N MET A 33 -5.35 15.48 -1.64
CA MET A 33 -6.58 14.97 -1.02
C MET A 33 -6.92 15.74 0.26
N THR A 34 -5.90 16.08 1.06
CA THR A 34 -6.09 16.89 2.28
C THR A 34 -6.58 18.30 1.94
N ASN A 35 -5.98 18.96 0.95
CA ASN A 35 -6.32 20.33 0.55
C ASN A 35 -7.71 20.45 -0.09
N ILE A 36 -8.19 19.41 -0.77
CA ILE A 36 -9.56 19.36 -1.33
C ILE A 36 -10.61 18.85 -0.31
N GLY A 37 -10.22 18.68 0.96
CA GLY A 37 -11.13 18.40 2.06
C GLY A 37 -11.50 16.93 2.26
N LEU A 38 -10.74 15.98 1.69
CA LEU A 38 -10.97 14.56 1.93
C LEU A 38 -10.43 14.13 3.31
N PRO A 39 -11.03 13.09 3.93
CA PRO A 39 -10.60 12.62 5.25
C PRO A 39 -9.31 11.81 5.15
N VAL A 40 -8.16 12.48 5.13
CA VAL A 40 -6.83 11.84 5.11
C VAL A 40 -6.26 11.78 6.54
N PRO A 41 -5.73 10.63 7.00
CA PRO A 41 -5.00 10.56 8.27
C PRO A 41 -3.79 11.49 8.26
N ALA A 42 -3.54 12.19 9.37
CA ALA A 42 -2.44 13.15 9.43
C ALA A 42 -1.08 12.46 9.32
N GLY A 43 -0.11 13.17 8.76
CA GLY A 43 1.23 12.67 8.53
C GLY A 43 2.13 13.70 7.85
N PHE A 44 3.24 13.22 7.31
CA PHE A 44 4.19 14.03 6.58
C PHE A 44 4.99 13.23 5.56
N THR A 45 5.48 13.92 4.54
CA THR A 45 6.36 13.36 3.51
C THR A 45 7.77 13.91 3.67
N ILE A 46 8.75 13.02 3.74
CA ILE A 46 10.17 13.33 3.60
C ILE A 46 10.52 13.30 2.11
N THR A 47 11.11 14.37 1.59
CA THR A 47 11.29 14.57 0.15
C THR A 47 12.22 13.57 -0.51
N THR A 48 12.10 13.43 -1.83
CA THR A 48 13.01 12.66 -2.69
C THR A 48 14.46 13.15 -2.59
N GLU A 49 14.68 14.45 -2.38
CA GLU A 49 16.01 15.04 -2.21
C GLU A 49 16.77 14.46 -1.01
N VAL A 50 16.06 14.08 0.07
CA VAL A 50 16.68 13.42 1.22
C VAL A 50 17.19 12.03 0.84
N CYS A 51 16.45 11.29 0.01
CA CYS A 51 16.93 10.01 -0.52
C CYS A 51 18.19 10.20 -1.36
N THR A 52 18.22 11.21 -2.23
CA THR A 52 19.41 11.53 -3.03
C THR A 52 20.60 11.92 -2.14
N TYR A 53 20.38 12.78 -1.13
CA TYR A 53 21.41 13.13 -0.15
C TYR A 53 21.91 11.90 0.61
N TYR A 54 21.00 11.03 1.04
CA TYR A 54 21.29 9.81 1.80
C TYR A 54 22.27 8.93 1.04
N TYR A 55 22.03 8.65 -0.24
CA TYR A 55 22.96 7.89 -1.07
C TYR A 55 24.29 8.64 -1.32
N ALA A 56 24.25 9.95 -1.57
CA ALA A 56 25.45 10.74 -1.84
C ALA A 56 26.38 10.89 -0.62
N ASN A 57 25.87 10.75 0.60
CA ASN A 57 26.61 10.98 1.84
C ASN A 57 26.86 9.71 2.66
N GLY A 58 26.92 8.55 2.00
CA GLY A 58 27.21 7.27 2.66
C GLY A 58 26.12 6.87 3.65
N GLN A 59 24.86 6.97 3.23
CA GLN A 59 23.67 6.60 4.00
C GLN A 59 23.48 7.43 5.28
N LYS A 60 23.81 8.72 5.21
CA LYS A 60 23.61 9.70 6.29
C LYS A 60 22.57 10.73 5.91
N TYR A 61 21.82 11.21 6.90
CA TYR A 61 20.80 12.23 6.70
C TYR A 61 21.36 13.66 6.78
N PRO A 62 20.71 14.64 6.13
CA PRO A 62 20.98 16.06 6.38
C PRO A 62 20.83 16.38 7.87
N PRO A 63 21.72 17.17 8.49
CA PRO A 63 21.66 17.51 9.92
C PRO A 63 20.33 18.13 10.35
N GLU A 64 19.69 18.91 9.46
CA GLU A 64 18.44 19.63 9.71
C GLU A 64 17.21 18.70 9.72
N LEU A 65 17.29 17.53 9.07
CA LEU A 65 16.14 16.64 8.85
C LEU A 65 15.49 16.22 10.17
N LYS A 66 16.31 15.92 11.20
CA LYS A 66 15.79 15.43 12.49
C LYS A 66 14.82 16.43 13.13
N ALA A 67 15.19 17.71 13.14
CA ALA A 67 14.35 18.75 13.73
C ALA A 67 13.03 18.94 12.95
N GLU A 68 13.07 18.85 11.61
CA GLU A 68 11.88 18.93 10.78
C GLU A 68 10.93 17.74 10.98
N VAL A 69 11.47 16.51 11.06
CA VAL A 69 10.69 15.29 11.33
C VAL A 69 10.03 15.38 12.70
N GLU A 70 10.76 15.80 13.74
CA GLU A 70 10.20 15.98 15.08
C GLU A 70 9.09 17.04 15.11
N ALA A 71 9.25 18.15 14.38
CA ALA A 71 8.21 19.17 14.27
C ALA A 71 6.95 18.68 13.55
N ALA A 72 7.12 17.92 12.47
CA ALA A 72 6.00 17.34 11.73
C ALA A 72 5.29 16.21 12.51
N LEU A 73 6.04 15.43 13.28
CA LEU A 73 5.49 14.41 14.17
C LEU A 73 4.63 15.07 15.26
N ARG A 74 5.09 16.15 15.90
CA ARG A 74 4.28 16.90 16.88
C ARG A 74 2.96 17.41 16.30
N LYS A 75 2.98 17.97 15.08
CA LYS A 75 1.75 18.38 14.38
C LYS A 75 0.82 17.19 14.14
N THR A 76 1.38 16.03 13.77
CA THR A 76 0.62 14.78 13.60
C THR A 76 -0.04 14.36 14.92
N GLU A 77 0.70 14.38 16.02
CA GLU A 77 0.20 14.06 17.37
C GLU A 77 -0.97 14.97 17.78
N GLU A 78 -0.83 16.29 17.55
CA GLU A 78 -1.87 17.28 17.83
C GLU A 78 -3.15 17.01 17.03
N VAL A 79 -3.04 16.77 15.73
CA VAL A 79 -4.21 16.52 14.86
C VAL A 79 -4.89 15.19 15.18
N MET A 80 -4.11 14.17 15.52
CA MET A 80 -4.64 12.83 15.82
C MET A 80 -5.06 12.65 17.28
N GLY A 81 -4.68 13.56 18.17
CA GLY A 81 -4.96 13.48 19.61
C GLY A 81 -4.33 12.25 20.28
N ALA A 82 -3.14 11.86 19.83
CA ALA A 82 -2.37 10.71 20.32
C ALA A 82 -0.88 11.02 20.27
N LYS A 83 -0.05 10.34 21.07
CA LYS A 83 1.38 10.64 21.18
C LYS A 83 2.24 9.45 20.78
N PHE A 84 3.26 9.69 19.96
CA PHE A 84 4.14 8.65 19.44
C PHE A 84 5.00 8.07 20.57
N GLY A 85 4.98 6.75 20.70
CA GLY A 85 5.65 6.04 21.79
C GLY A 85 4.95 6.15 23.16
N ASP A 86 3.77 6.75 23.27
CA ASP A 86 3.05 6.86 24.54
C ASP A 86 2.39 5.53 24.96
N ALA A 87 2.61 5.11 26.21
CA ALA A 87 2.14 3.82 26.71
C ALA A 87 0.63 3.75 26.97
N LYS A 88 -0.08 4.88 27.03
CA LYS A 88 -1.53 4.93 27.32
C LYS A 88 -2.36 5.26 26.09
N ASN A 89 -1.92 6.24 25.30
CA ASN A 89 -2.60 6.71 24.10
C ASN A 89 -1.62 6.76 22.92
N PRO A 90 -1.16 5.58 22.45
CA PRO A 90 -0.14 5.50 21.42
C PRO A 90 -0.64 6.04 20.08
N LEU A 91 0.18 6.90 19.47
CA LEU A 91 0.15 7.13 18.03
C LEU A 91 1.01 6.04 17.37
N LEU A 92 0.44 5.33 16.41
CA LEU A 92 1.16 4.40 15.54
C LEU A 92 1.23 5.01 14.14
N VAL A 93 2.31 4.74 13.42
CA VAL A 93 2.51 5.27 12.06
C VAL A 93 2.85 4.17 11.07
N SER A 94 2.63 4.44 9.80
CA SER A 94 3.19 3.68 8.68
C SER A 94 4.28 4.49 7.99
N CYS A 95 5.31 3.83 7.47
CA CYS A 95 6.29 4.40 6.55
C CYS A 95 6.08 3.78 5.17
N ARG A 96 5.63 4.60 4.21
CA ARG A 96 5.27 4.18 2.85
C ARG A 96 6.17 4.88 1.84
N SER A 97 6.86 4.12 1.02
CA SER A 97 7.63 4.65 -0.12
C SER A 97 6.73 5.36 -1.15
N GLY A 98 7.30 6.33 -1.88
CA GLY A 98 6.62 7.07 -2.92
C GLY A 98 7.58 7.74 -3.87
N ALA A 99 7.87 7.11 -5.01
CA ALA A 99 8.67 7.71 -6.07
C ALA A 99 7.81 8.67 -6.93
N ARG A 100 8.47 9.45 -7.79
CA ARG A 100 7.82 10.40 -8.73
C ARG A 100 6.77 9.72 -9.61
N VAL A 101 7.10 8.50 -10.04
CA VAL A 101 6.23 7.60 -10.80
C VAL A 101 5.80 6.43 -9.93
N SER A 102 4.60 5.91 -10.18
CA SER A 102 4.06 4.79 -9.41
C SER A 102 4.78 3.49 -9.79
N MET A 103 5.43 2.85 -8.80
CA MET A 103 6.10 1.55 -8.94
C MET A 103 5.47 0.50 -8.01
N PRO A 104 4.27 -0.05 -8.34
CA PRO A 104 3.56 -0.98 -7.47
C PRO A 104 4.38 -2.26 -7.22
N GLY A 105 4.46 -2.70 -5.96
CA GLY A 105 5.17 -3.92 -5.56
C GLY A 105 6.70 -3.85 -5.59
N MET A 106 7.28 -2.70 -5.95
CA MET A 106 8.74 -2.57 -6.13
C MET A 106 9.47 -2.04 -4.89
N MET A 107 8.78 -1.29 -4.04
CA MET A 107 9.36 -0.60 -2.88
C MET A 107 8.64 -1.01 -1.61
N ASP A 108 9.36 -0.90 -0.49
CA ASP A 108 8.89 -1.42 0.78
C ASP A 108 7.90 -0.47 1.48
N THR A 109 7.14 -1.04 2.40
CA THR A 109 6.21 -0.37 3.30
C THR A 109 6.27 -1.06 4.65
N VAL A 110 6.19 -0.28 5.72
CA VAL A 110 6.12 -0.78 7.10
C VAL A 110 4.92 -0.14 7.78
N LEU A 111 4.00 -0.94 8.30
CA LEU A 111 2.85 -0.47 9.09
C LEU A 111 3.10 -0.66 10.59
N ASN A 112 2.23 -0.10 11.43
CA ASN A 112 2.20 -0.30 12.88
C ASN A 112 3.50 0.10 13.63
N ILE A 113 4.32 0.98 13.05
CA ILE A 113 5.54 1.52 13.67
C ILE A 113 5.16 2.25 14.96
N GLY A 114 5.91 2.00 16.03
CA GLY A 114 5.65 2.47 17.38
C GLY A 114 5.06 1.39 18.30
N LEU A 115 4.72 0.21 17.78
CA LEU A 115 4.32 -0.92 18.61
C LEU A 115 5.53 -1.52 19.36
N ASN A 116 5.38 -1.61 20.68
CA ASN A 116 6.31 -2.24 21.60
C ASN A 116 5.49 -2.78 22.78
N GLU A 117 6.14 -3.42 23.77
CA GLU A 117 5.39 -4.00 24.90
C GLU A 117 4.57 -2.97 25.70
N ALA A 118 5.02 -1.71 25.77
CA ALA A 118 4.34 -0.65 26.51
C ALA A 118 3.16 -0.06 25.71
N THR A 119 3.38 0.31 24.45
CA THR A 119 2.34 0.88 23.58
C THR A 119 1.28 -0.14 23.21
N LEU A 120 1.62 -1.43 23.15
CA LEU A 120 0.65 -2.52 22.98
C LEU A 120 -0.40 -2.52 24.11
N ARG A 121 0.01 -2.31 25.36
CA ARG A 121 -0.93 -2.27 26.49
C ARG A 121 -1.91 -1.12 26.35
N GLY A 122 -1.41 0.10 26.06
CA GLY A 122 -2.26 1.25 25.79
C GLY A 122 -3.20 1.06 24.61
N LEU A 123 -2.73 0.40 23.53
CA LEU A 123 -3.58 0.07 22.40
C LEU A 123 -4.70 -0.90 22.81
N ILE A 124 -4.40 -1.96 23.56
CA ILE A 124 -5.39 -2.93 24.03
C ILE A 124 -6.42 -2.26 24.94
N GLU A 125 -5.97 -1.45 25.90
CA GLU A 125 -6.84 -0.73 26.83
C GLU A 125 -7.78 0.25 26.11
N LYS A 126 -7.24 1.04 25.17
CA LYS A 126 -8.01 2.04 24.41
C LYS A 126 -9.04 1.38 23.48
N THR A 127 -8.73 0.21 22.96
CA THR A 127 -9.59 -0.48 21.99
C THR A 127 -10.56 -1.46 22.64
N GLY A 128 -10.27 -1.93 23.85
CA GLY A 128 -10.97 -3.03 24.49
C GLY A 128 -10.84 -4.36 23.73
N ASN A 129 -9.86 -4.47 22.82
CA ASN A 129 -9.73 -5.61 21.90
C ASN A 129 -8.30 -6.16 21.97
N GLU A 130 -8.08 -7.09 22.91
CA GLU A 130 -6.79 -7.72 23.13
C GLU A 130 -6.30 -8.48 21.89
N ARG A 131 -7.21 -9.20 21.21
CA ARG A 131 -6.89 -9.94 20.00
C ARG A 131 -6.35 -9.03 18.91
N PHE A 132 -7.01 -7.89 18.65
CA PHE A 132 -6.54 -6.88 17.69
C PHE A 132 -5.16 -6.34 18.04
N GLY A 133 -4.89 -6.04 19.32
CA GLY A 133 -3.58 -5.55 19.75
C GLY A 133 -2.46 -6.54 19.43
N TRP A 134 -2.65 -7.81 19.79
CA TRP A 134 -1.65 -8.86 19.52
C TRP A 134 -1.54 -9.23 18.03
N ASP A 135 -2.64 -9.17 17.28
CA ASP A 135 -2.63 -9.36 15.82
C ASP A 135 -1.85 -8.23 15.12
N SER A 136 -2.06 -6.99 15.54
CA SER A 136 -1.30 -5.85 15.01
C SER A 136 0.19 -5.96 15.35
N TYR A 137 0.51 -6.48 16.55
CA TYR A 137 1.90 -6.62 16.98
C TYR A 137 2.62 -7.77 16.27
N ARG A 138 1.99 -8.94 16.08
CA ARG A 138 2.63 -10.02 15.29
C ARG A 138 2.90 -9.59 13.84
N ARG A 139 1.96 -8.87 13.21
CA ARG A 139 2.12 -8.31 11.86
C ARG A 139 3.24 -7.29 11.80
N PHE A 140 3.33 -6.42 12.82
CA PHE A 140 4.43 -5.47 12.94
C PHE A 140 5.78 -6.19 13.01
N VAL A 141 5.91 -7.19 13.90
CA VAL A 141 7.18 -7.93 14.07
C VAL A 141 7.57 -8.66 12.78
N GLN A 142 6.60 -9.29 12.09
CA GLN A 142 6.82 -9.95 10.81
C GLN A 142 7.32 -8.96 9.74
N MET A 143 6.53 -7.92 9.45
CA MET A 143 6.85 -6.96 8.40
C MET A 143 8.10 -6.15 8.70
N TYR A 144 8.29 -5.70 9.94
CA TYR A 144 9.50 -4.99 10.34
C TYR A 144 10.72 -5.92 10.30
N GLY A 145 10.55 -7.17 10.73
CA GLY A 145 11.60 -8.18 10.69
C GLY A 145 12.06 -8.50 9.26
N ASP A 146 11.13 -8.66 8.32
CA ASP A 146 11.44 -8.84 6.90
C ASP A 146 12.08 -7.57 6.29
N VAL A 147 11.33 -6.47 6.29
CA VAL A 147 11.68 -5.26 5.54
C VAL A 147 12.89 -4.52 6.13
N VAL A 148 12.94 -4.37 7.46
CA VAL A 148 13.91 -3.50 8.13
C VAL A 148 15.09 -4.31 8.65
N LEU A 149 14.83 -5.48 9.24
CA LEU A 149 15.87 -6.33 9.82
C LEU A 149 16.39 -7.41 8.85
N GLY A 150 15.77 -7.58 7.69
CA GLY A 150 16.24 -8.45 6.61
C GLY A 150 15.97 -9.94 6.83
N LEU A 151 15.03 -10.32 7.69
CA LEU A 151 14.63 -11.71 7.89
C LEU A 151 13.70 -12.17 6.77
N LYS A 152 14.30 -12.56 5.64
CA LYS A 152 13.60 -12.98 4.41
C LYS A 152 14.24 -14.20 3.76
N PRO A 153 13.56 -14.88 2.81
CA PRO A 153 14.17 -15.95 2.04
C PRO A 153 15.49 -15.53 1.38
N THR A 154 16.52 -16.36 1.52
CA THR A 154 17.84 -16.14 0.93
C THR A 154 18.03 -16.87 -0.40
N SER A 155 17.09 -17.74 -0.76
CA SER A 155 17.08 -18.46 -2.04
C SER A 155 15.65 -18.62 -2.58
N LYS A 156 15.52 -18.84 -3.89
CA LYS A 156 14.21 -19.01 -4.55
C LYS A 156 13.38 -20.19 -4.01
N THR A 157 14.02 -21.15 -3.34
CA THR A 157 13.37 -22.35 -2.78
C THR A 157 13.15 -22.28 -1.27
N GLU A 158 13.70 -21.29 -0.58
CA GLU A 158 13.52 -21.14 0.86
C GLU A 158 12.11 -20.59 1.16
N ILE A 159 11.40 -21.24 2.08
CA ILE A 159 10.10 -20.75 2.55
C ILE A 159 10.34 -19.53 3.43
N ASP A 160 9.46 -18.54 3.34
CA ASP A 160 9.47 -17.39 4.23
C ASP A 160 9.53 -17.83 5.70
N PRO A 161 10.49 -17.31 6.49
CA PRO A 161 10.72 -17.76 7.86
C PRO A 161 9.54 -17.47 8.78
N PHE A 162 8.80 -16.38 8.56
CA PHE A 162 7.60 -16.04 9.33
C PHE A 162 6.44 -16.94 8.94
N GLU A 163 6.22 -17.16 7.64
CA GLU A 163 5.18 -18.08 7.15
C GLU A 163 5.42 -19.51 7.63
N LYS A 164 6.67 -19.96 7.66
CA LYS A 164 7.03 -21.27 8.20
C LYS A 164 6.58 -21.41 9.67
N ILE A 165 6.92 -20.44 10.51
CA ILE A 165 6.51 -20.44 11.93
C ILE A 165 4.99 -20.36 12.04
N MET A 166 4.35 -19.61 11.15
CA MET A 166 2.90 -19.43 11.13
C MET A 166 2.17 -20.75 10.82
N GLU A 167 2.59 -21.43 9.75
CA GLU A 167 2.06 -22.74 9.35
C GLU A 167 2.31 -23.83 10.40
N GLU A 168 3.49 -23.86 11.01
CA GLU A 168 3.79 -24.79 12.12
C GLU A 168 2.81 -24.62 13.29
N MET A 169 2.47 -23.37 13.63
CA MET A 169 1.49 -23.11 14.69
C MET A 169 0.07 -23.50 14.27
N LYS A 170 -0.35 -23.16 13.05
CA LYS A 170 -1.69 -23.54 12.54
C LYS A 170 -1.86 -25.05 12.52
N HIS A 171 -0.87 -25.77 12.03
CA HIS A 171 -0.86 -27.23 12.04
C HIS A 171 -0.92 -27.81 13.46
N ALA A 172 -0.13 -27.27 14.40
CA ALA A 172 -0.16 -27.71 15.80
C ALA A 172 -1.51 -27.45 16.50
N LYS A 173 -2.26 -26.44 16.04
CA LYS A 173 -3.58 -26.07 16.56
C LYS A 173 -4.74 -26.67 15.78
N GLY A 174 -4.48 -27.33 14.65
CA GLY A 174 -5.53 -27.91 13.79
C GLY A 174 -6.44 -26.86 13.15
N VAL A 175 -5.92 -25.66 12.89
CA VAL A 175 -6.65 -24.55 12.24
C VAL A 175 -6.11 -24.32 10.83
N HIS A 176 -6.91 -23.66 9.98
CA HIS A 176 -6.54 -23.41 8.59
C HIS A 176 -6.32 -21.93 8.30
N LEU A 177 -7.02 -21.04 9.00
CA LEU A 177 -6.97 -19.60 8.81
C LEU A 177 -6.29 -18.90 9.98
N ASP A 178 -5.54 -17.84 9.70
CA ASP A 178 -4.86 -17.05 10.73
C ASP A 178 -5.85 -16.37 11.70
N THR A 179 -7.10 -16.19 11.25
CA THR A 179 -8.21 -15.64 12.04
C THR A 179 -8.70 -16.60 13.12
N GLU A 180 -8.44 -17.91 12.98
CA GLU A 180 -8.86 -18.93 13.95
C GLU A 180 -7.92 -19.02 15.16
N LEU A 181 -6.77 -18.35 15.10
CA LEU A 181 -5.81 -18.29 16.20
C LEU A 181 -6.29 -17.36 17.31
N ASP A 182 -6.17 -17.85 18.54
CA ASP A 182 -6.59 -17.13 19.75
C ASP A 182 -5.51 -16.17 20.26
N VAL A 183 -5.83 -15.38 21.28
CA VAL A 183 -4.91 -14.39 21.86
C VAL A 183 -3.60 -15.00 22.37
N ASN A 184 -3.63 -16.19 22.95
CA ASN A 184 -2.43 -16.85 23.47
C ASN A 184 -1.54 -17.32 22.33
N ASP A 185 -2.13 -17.77 21.24
CA ASP A 185 -1.42 -18.11 20.00
C ASP A 185 -0.72 -16.88 19.41
N LEU A 186 -1.42 -15.73 19.37
CA LEU A 186 -0.83 -14.46 18.92
C LEU A 186 0.38 -14.04 19.77
N LYS A 187 0.25 -14.14 21.10
CA LYS A 187 1.35 -13.87 22.05
C LYS A 187 2.55 -14.78 21.80
N GLU A 188 2.30 -16.06 21.55
CA GLU A 188 3.33 -17.03 21.25
C GLU A 188 4.00 -16.79 19.90
N LEU A 189 3.24 -16.37 18.87
CA LEU A 189 3.81 -15.99 17.57
C LEU A 189 4.77 -14.82 17.70
N VAL A 190 4.39 -13.76 18.42
CA VAL A 190 5.27 -12.62 18.66
C VAL A 190 6.60 -13.07 19.28
N LYS A 191 6.56 -13.97 20.27
CA LYS A 191 7.77 -14.52 20.89
C LYS A 191 8.62 -15.29 19.89
N ARG A 192 8.00 -16.19 19.11
CA ARG A 192 8.70 -17.01 18.10
C ARG A 192 9.30 -16.15 16.99
N PHE A 193 8.58 -15.14 16.52
CA PHE A 193 9.04 -14.19 15.51
C PHE A 193 10.23 -13.37 16.01
N LYS A 194 10.14 -12.77 17.21
CA LYS A 194 11.28 -12.05 17.80
C LYS A 194 12.50 -12.95 18.01
N LYS A 195 12.28 -14.21 18.42
CA LYS A 195 13.35 -15.21 18.54
C LYS A 195 14.01 -15.49 17.19
N ALA A 196 13.22 -15.72 16.14
CA ALA A 196 13.74 -15.96 14.79
C ALA A 196 14.54 -14.76 14.26
N VAL A 197 14.05 -13.54 14.52
CA VAL A 197 14.78 -12.29 14.22
C VAL A 197 16.14 -12.29 14.92
N LYS A 198 16.18 -12.55 16.23
CA LYS A 198 17.45 -12.59 16.98
C LYS A 198 18.41 -13.66 16.48
N GLU A 199 17.91 -14.87 16.22
CA GLU A 199 18.73 -16.00 15.77
C GLU A 199 19.34 -15.78 14.38
N ARG A 200 18.63 -15.09 13.48
CA ARG A 200 19.06 -14.87 12.09
C ARG A 200 19.82 -13.57 11.87
N THR A 201 19.43 -12.50 12.57
CA THR A 201 20.01 -11.16 12.38
C THR A 201 21.05 -10.80 13.44
N GLY A 202 21.08 -11.53 14.57
CA GLY A 202 21.94 -11.23 15.71
C GLY A 202 21.46 -10.06 16.59
N HIS A 203 20.35 -9.42 16.23
CA HIS A 203 19.81 -8.25 16.93
C HIS A 203 18.47 -8.56 17.59
N ASP A 204 18.25 -8.01 18.78
CA ASP A 204 16.92 -8.00 19.40
C ASP A 204 15.96 -7.11 18.60
N PHE A 205 14.67 -7.40 18.67
CA PHE A 205 13.65 -6.56 18.06
C PHE A 205 13.61 -5.19 18.78
N PRO A 206 13.67 -4.05 18.07
CA PRO A 206 13.75 -2.74 18.69
C PRO A 206 12.46 -2.38 19.43
N GLU A 207 12.58 -1.89 20.67
CA GLU A 207 11.44 -1.45 21.48
C GLU A 207 11.26 0.08 21.50
N ASP A 208 12.29 0.86 21.12
CA ASP A 208 12.17 2.31 21.02
C ASP A 208 11.43 2.73 19.74
N ALA A 209 10.32 3.45 19.89
CA ALA A 209 9.46 3.85 18.78
C ALA A 209 10.16 4.79 17.78
N HIS A 210 11.04 5.68 18.27
CA HIS A 210 11.76 6.60 17.40
C HIS A 210 12.84 5.88 16.59
N GLU A 211 13.57 4.96 17.21
CA GLU A 211 14.49 4.07 16.53
C GLU A 211 13.78 3.26 15.44
N GLN A 212 12.62 2.66 15.76
CA GLN A 212 11.80 1.96 14.79
C GLN A 212 11.46 2.82 13.56
N MET A 213 11.04 4.07 13.79
CA MET A 213 10.68 4.99 12.70
C MET A 213 11.89 5.33 11.83
N TRP A 214 13.04 5.65 12.42
CA TRP A 214 14.25 6.01 11.66
C TRP A 214 14.84 4.84 10.88
N GLN A 215 14.81 3.63 11.44
CA GLN A 215 15.21 2.42 10.73
C GLN A 215 14.22 2.11 9.58
N ALA A 216 12.91 2.30 9.76
CA ALA A 216 11.94 2.14 8.68
C ALA A 216 12.11 3.19 7.56
N ILE A 217 12.44 4.44 7.88
CA ILE A 217 12.79 5.48 6.89
C ILE A 217 14.03 5.06 6.10
N ALA A 218 15.07 4.55 6.79
CA ALA A 218 16.28 4.04 6.14
C ALA A 218 15.96 2.86 5.21
N ALA A 219 15.14 1.91 5.65
CA ALA A 219 14.72 0.77 4.84
C ALA A 219 13.96 1.22 3.58
N VAL A 220 13.07 2.20 3.68
CA VAL A 220 12.38 2.79 2.52
C VAL A 220 13.37 3.41 1.54
N PHE A 221 14.34 4.19 2.00
CA PHE A 221 15.35 4.75 1.10
C PHE A 221 16.24 3.67 0.49
N ASN A 222 16.68 2.67 1.27
CA ASN A 222 17.44 1.53 0.79
C ASN A 222 16.69 0.71 -0.26
N SER A 223 15.35 0.61 -0.15
CA SER A 223 14.51 -0.09 -1.12
C SER A 223 14.58 0.49 -2.54
N TRP A 224 15.00 1.76 -2.67
CA TRP A 224 15.28 2.36 -3.98
C TRP A 224 16.42 1.65 -4.71
N GLY A 225 17.40 1.12 -3.97
CA GLY A 225 18.55 0.40 -4.50
C GLY A 225 18.33 -1.10 -4.72
N ASN A 226 17.19 -1.67 -4.31
CA ASN A 226 16.95 -3.11 -4.43
C ASN A 226 16.85 -3.57 -5.89
N ASP A 227 17.23 -4.81 -6.17
CA ASP A 227 17.33 -5.37 -7.52
C ASP A 227 16.04 -5.19 -8.34
N ARG A 228 14.88 -5.52 -7.75
CA ARG A 228 13.57 -5.34 -8.39
C ARG A 228 13.30 -3.88 -8.79
N ALA A 229 13.69 -2.91 -7.96
CA ALA A 229 13.51 -1.49 -8.24
C ALA A 229 14.48 -1.01 -9.32
N VAL A 230 15.73 -1.49 -9.32
CA VAL A 230 16.75 -1.20 -10.34
C VAL A 230 16.33 -1.75 -11.71
N VAL A 231 15.90 -3.00 -11.77
CA VAL A 231 15.41 -3.64 -13.01
C VAL A 231 14.19 -2.90 -13.54
N TYR A 232 13.22 -2.60 -12.69
CA TYR A 232 12.03 -1.83 -13.07
C TYR A 232 12.42 -0.47 -13.67
N ARG A 233 13.30 0.29 -13.02
CA ARG A 233 13.74 1.58 -13.56
C ARG A 233 14.46 1.45 -14.90
N ARG A 234 15.30 0.43 -15.07
CA ARG A 234 16.01 0.17 -16.34
C ARG A 234 15.02 -0.12 -17.46
N GLN A 235 14.01 -0.95 -17.20
CA GLN A 235 12.99 -1.32 -18.19
C GLN A 235 12.21 -0.10 -18.71
N TYR A 236 11.87 0.85 -17.84
CA TYR A 236 11.07 2.02 -18.19
C TYR A 236 11.89 3.30 -18.38
N GLY A 237 13.23 3.22 -18.36
CA GLY A 237 14.12 4.37 -18.57
C GLY A 237 14.08 5.43 -17.46
N TYR A 238 13.73 5.06 -16.22
CA TYR A 238 13.67 6.00 -15.11
C TYR A 238 15.06 6.26 -14.49
N PRO A 239 15.50 7.53 -14.38
CA PRO A 239 16.76 7.87 -13.75
C PRO A 239 16.90 7.42 -12.30
N HIS A 240 18.12 7.04 -11.90
CA HIS A 240 18.40 6.59 -10.54
C HIS A 240 18.46 7.75 -9.53
N ASP A 241 18.83 8.94 -9.98
CA ASP A 241 18.95 10.17 -9.18
C ASP A 241 17.61 10.78 -8.75
N TRP A 242 16.48 10.27 -9.26
CA TRP A 242 15.14 10.69 -8.86
C TRP A 242 14.84 10.46 -7.38
N GLY A 243 15.42 9.42 -6.79
CA GLY A 243 15.15 9.00 -5.42
C GLY A 243 13.70 8.58 -5.17
N THR A 244 13.39 8.30 -3.91
CA THR A 244 12.03 8.02 -3.43
C THR A 244 11.71 8.88 -2.21
N ALA A 245 10.46 9.31 -2.06
CA ALA A 245 10.00 9.97 -0.86
C ALA A 245 9.57 8.93 0.19
N ALA A 246 9.62 9.29 1.46
CA ALA A 246 9.09 8.49 2.57
C ALA A 246 7.88 9.18 3.18
N ASN A 247 6.72 8.52 3.16
CA ASN A 247 5.46 9.04 3.68
C ASN A 247 5.17 8.43 5.04
N ILE A 248 5.26 9.23 6.09
CA ILE A 248 4.95 8.84 7.46
C ILE A 248 3.49 9.24 7.71
N CYS A 249 2.60 8.25 7.82
CA CYS A 249 1.17 8.48 7.97
C CYS A 249 0.68 7.85 9.27
N SER A 250 -0.22 8.53 9.98
CA SER A 250 -0.88 7.93 11.15
C SER A 250 -1.65 6.67 10.76
N MET A 251 -1.52 5.63 11.57
CA MET A 251 -2.27 4.40 11.38
C MET A 251 -3.76 4.65 11.62
N VAL A 252 -4.55 4.06 10.73
CA VAL A 252 -5.98 3.84 10.93
C VAL A 252 -6.24 2.35 10.68
N PHE A 253 -7.13 1.78 11.48
CA PHE A 253 -7.28 0.33 11.60
C PHE A 253 -8.61 -0.14 11.02
N GLY A 254 -8.53 -0.97 9.97
CA GLY A 254 -9.67 -1.67 9.39
C GLY A 254 -10.02 -2.99 10.12
N ASN A 255 -9.23 -3.36 11.13
CA ASN A 255 -9.27 -4.66 11.83
C ASN A 255 -9.62 -4.56 13.33
N MET A 256 -10.37 -3.54 13.75
CA MET A 256 -10.80 -3.40 15.15
C MET A 256 -12.11 -4.12 15.47
N GLY A 257 -12.79 -4.68 14.46
CA GLY A 257 -14.13 -5.25 14.57
C GLY A 257 -14.89 -5.18 13.24
N ASP A 258 -16.15 -5.59 13.25
CA ASP A 258 -16.97 -5.71 12.04
C ASP A 258 -17.54 -4.37 11.54
N ASP A 259 -17.41 -3.31 12.34
CA ASP A 259 -17.68 -1.91 11.97
C ASP A 259 -16.45 -1.21 11.33
N CYS A 260 -15.42 -1.99 11.00
CA CYS A 260 -14.18 -1.55 10.38
C CYS A 260 -13.93 -2.35 9.09
N CYS A 261 -13.31 -1.70 8.10
CA CYS A 261 -12.90 -2.37 6.88
C CYS A 261 -11.74 -1.65 6.20
N THR A 262 -11.16 -2.27 5.18
CA THR A 262 -10.19 -1.65 4.29
C THR A 262 -10.44 -2.13 2.87
N GLY A 263 -10.11 -1.31 1.89
CA GLY A 263 -10.39 -1.65 0.50
C GLY A 263 -9.60 -0.82 -0.50
N VAL A 264 -9.64 -1.33 -1.73
CA VAL A 264 -9.06 -0.70 -2.91
C VAL A 264 -10.15 -0.62 -3.97
N ALA A 265 -10.31 0.54 -4.58
CA ALA A 265 -11.34 0.74 -5.58
C ALA A 265 -10.86 1.64 -6.72
N PHE A 266 -11.56 1.55 -7.85
CA PHE A 266 -11.37 2.37 -9.02
C PHE A 266 -12.67 3.11 -9.31
N THR A 267 -12.59 4.38 -9.70
CA THR A 267 -13.79 5.17 -9.98
C THR A 267 -14.56 4.69 -11.21
N ARG A 268 -13.92 3.90 -12.07
CA ARG A 268 -14.50 3.14 -13.19
C ARG A 268 -13.79 1.78 -13.30
N ASP A 269 -14.38 0.81 -14.00
CA ASP A 269 -13.76 -0.50 -14.21
C ASP A 269 -12.46 -0.38 -15.05
N PRO A 270 -11.28 -0.68 -14.48
CA PRO A 270 -9.98 -0.51 -15.16
C PRO A 270 -9.72 -1.55 -16.25
N ALA A 271 -10.53 -2.62 -16.31
CA ALA A 271 -10.40 -3.69 -17.30
C ALA A 271 -11.31 -3.45 -18.51
N THR A 272 -12.57 -3.08 -18.28
CA THR A 272 -13.59 -2.94 -19.34
C THR A 272 -13.86 -1.50 -19.76
N GLY A 273 -13.48 -0.53 -18.93
CA GLY A 273 -13.79 0.87 -19.14
C GLY A 273 -15.19 1.28 -18.66
N GLU A 274 -16.01 0.36 -18.14
CA GLU A 274 -17.38 0.66 -17.73
C GLU A 274 -17.42 1.64 -16.54
N LYS A 275 -18.34 2.60 -16.58
CA LYS A 275 -18.54 3.60 -15.52
C LYS A 275 -19.30 3.01 -14.31
N VAL A 276 -18.74 1.98 -13.71
CA VAL A 276 -19.23 1.36 -12.47
C VAL A 276 -18.20 1.55 -11.35
N PHE A 277 -18.67 1.61 -10.10
CA PHE A 277 -17.74 1.62 -8.97
C PHE A 277 -17.12 0.23 -8.84
N TYR A 278 -15.87 0.09 -9.26
CA TYR A 278 -15.15 -1.17 -9.30
C TYR A 278 -14.18 -1.25 -8.13
N GLY A 279 -14.00 -2.43 -7.53
CA GLY A 279 -13.08 -2.57 -6.41
C GLY A 279 -13.50 -3.65 -5.44
N GLU A 280 -12.71 -3.78 -4.40
CA GLU A 280 -12.81 -4.85 -3.42
C GLU A 280 -12.51 -4.32 -2.01
N TYR A 281 -13.12 -4.95 -1.01
CA TYR A 281 -12.89 -4.62 0.40
C TYR A 281 -12.98 -5.86 1.29
N LEU A 282 -12.39 -5.75 2.48
CA LEU A 282 -12.48 -6.75 3.55
C LEU A 282 -12.90 -6.08 4.85
N ILE A 283 -13.91 -6.65 5.50
CA ILE A 283 -14.31 -6.29 6.87
C ILE A 283 -13.31 -6.89 7.84
N ASN A 284 -13.00 -6.14 8.90
CA ASN A 284 -12.13 -6.56 9.98
C ASN A 284 -10.77 -7.07 9.44
N ALA A 285 -10.07 -6.20 8.71
CA ALA A 285 -8.85 -6.50 7.94
C ALA A 285 -7.90 -5.30 7.84
N GLN A 286 -6.62 -5.55 7.56
CA GLN A 286 -5.67 -4.51 7.13
C GLN A 286 -5.42 -4.60 5.62
N GLY A 287 -4.88 -3.52 5.03
CA GLY A 287 -4.68 -3.44 3.58
C GLY A 287 -3.85 -4.59 3.00
N GLU A 288 -2.93 -5.15 3.79
CA GLU A 288 -2.17 -6.36 3.46
C GLU A 288 -3.06 -7.55 3.14
N ASP A 289 -4.15 -7.76 3.88
CA ASP A 289 -5.05 -8.90 3.67
C ASP A 289 -5.79 -8.81 2.33
N VAL A 290 -6.05 -7.58 1.85
CA VAL A 290 -6.65 -7.33 0.54
C VAL A 290 -5.67 -7.69 -0.58
N VAL A 291 -4.38 -7.45 -0.38
CA VAL A 291 -3.33 -7.73 -1.37
C VAL A 291 -2.87 -9.18 -1.34
N ALA A 292 -2.78 -9.80 -0.17
CA ALA A 292 -2.26 -11.15 0.01
C ALA A 292 -3.19 -12.24 -0.52
N GLY A 293 -4.49 -11.95 -0.68
CA GLY A 293 -5.47 -12.91 -1.23
C GLY A 293 -5.77 -14.11 -0.33
N ILE A 294 -5.37 -14.06 0.95
CA ILE A 294 -5.64 -15.11 1.96
C ILE A 294 -7.15 -15.21 2.23
N ARG A 295 -7.84 -14.07 2.22
CA ARG A 295 -9.29 -13.97 2.36
C ARG A 295 -9.89 -13.54 1.04
N THR A 296 -11.00 -14.17 0.65
CA THR A 296 -11.76 -13.73 -0.53
C THR A 296 -12.40 -12.37 -0.24
N PRO A 297 -12.02 -11.31 -0.97
CA PRO A 297 -12.57 -10.00 -0.73
C PRO A 297 -13.97 -9.86 -1.33
N LYS A 298 -14.77 -8.93 -0.77
CA LYS A 298 -16.11 -8.62 -1.26
C LYS A 298 -16.04 -7.51 -2.29
N LYS A 299 -16.96 -7.49 -3.27
CA LYS A 299 -17.00 -6.42 -4.27
C LYS A 299 -17.42 -5.10 -3.61
N ILE A 300 -16.83 -3.97 -4.01
CA ILE A 300 -17.11 -2.65 -3.42
C ILE A 300 -18.60 -2.28 -3.43
N ALA A 301 -19.36 -2.73 -4.44
CA ALA A 301 -20.81 -2.54 -4.51
C ALA A 301 -21.57 -3.18 -3.33
N GLU A 302 -21.04 -4.24 -2.73
CA GLU A 302 -21.64 -4.89 -1.56
C GLU A 302 -21.48 -4.05 -0.28
N LEU A 303 -20.54 -3.10 -0.24
CA LEU A 303 -20.37 -2.19 0.90
C LEU A 303 -21.62 -1.32 1.12
N GLN A 304 -22.43 -1.11 0.08
CA GLN A 304 -23.73 -0.46 0.21
C GLN A 304 -24.68 -1.19 1.18
N LYS A 305 -24.56 -2.52 1.27
CA LYS A 305 -25.36 -3.34 2.19
C LYS A 305 -24.74 -3.38 3.58
N ASP A 306 -23.43 -3.57 3.65
CA ASP A 306 -22.70 -3.77 4.91
C ASP A 306 -22.52 -2.46 5.69
N MET A 307 -22.19 -1.36 5.00
CA MET A 307 -21.90 -0.04 5.59
C MET A 307 -22.47 1.09 4.71
N PRO A 308 -23.79 1.26 4.61
CA PRO A 308 -24.45 2.17 3.64
C PRO A 308 -23.98 3.63 3.75
N ALA A 309 -23.79 4.13 4.96
CA ALA A 309 -23.31 5.50 5.18
C ALA A 309 -21.88 5.71 4.66
N VAL A 310 -21.00 4.74 4.87
CA VAL A 310 -19.63 4.75 4.37
C VAL A 310 -19.62 4.64 2.85
N TYR A 311 -20.40 3.72 2.27
CA TYR A 311 -20.47 3.57 0.82
C TYR A 311 -20.91 4.87 0.14
N LYS A 312 -21.92 5.55 0.70
CA LYS A 312 -22.35 6.86 0.20
C LYS A 312 -21.21 7.88 0.26
N GLN A 313 -20.51 7.99 1.40
CA GLN A 313 -19.37 8.91 1.51
C GLN A 313 -18.27 8.57 0.50
N LEU A 314 -17.98 7.29 0.29
CA LEU A 314 -16.95 6.85 -0.64
C LEU A 314 -17.35 7.12 -2.10
N ASP A 315 -18.62 6.96 -2.48
CA ASP A 315 -19.11 7.32 -3.82
C ASP A 315 -19.15 8.84 -4.04
N ASP A 316 -19.46 9.63 -3.00
CA ASP A 316 -19.32 11.10 -3.05
C ASP A 316 -17.84 11.48 -3.30
N ILE A 317 -16.90 10.85 -2.58
CA ILE A 317 -15.44 11.06 -2.75
C ILE A 317 -14.97 10.61 -4.14
N ARG A 318 -15.44 9.46 -4.64
CA ARG A 318 -15.18 8.98 -6.00
C ARG A 318 -15.50 10.06 -7.03
N ASN A 319 -16.65 10.70 -6.91
CA ASN A 319 -17.08 11.77 -7.81
C ASN A 319 -16.23 13.04 -7.67
N ILE A 320 -15.84 13.42 -6.44
CA ILE A 320 -14.94 14.56 -6.19
C ILE A 320 -13.59 14.32 -6.87
N LEU A 321 -13.00 13.14 -6.62
CA LEU A 321 -11.69 12.76 -7.13
C LEU A 321 -11.66 12.72 -8.66
N GLU A 322 -12.65 12.09 -9.30
CA GLU A 322 -12.69 12.00 -10.76
C GLU A 322 -12.86 13.37 -11.42
N LYS A 323 -13.67 14.26 -10.84
CA LYS A 323 -13.83 15.64 -11.31
C LYS A 323 -12.56 16.47 -11.11
N HIS A 324 -11.93 16.34 -9.95
CA HIS A 324 -10.75 17.10 -9.56
C HIS A 324 -9.53 16.73 -10.41
N TYR A 325 -9.24 15.44 -10.53
CA TYR A 325 -8.12 14.94 -11.32
C TYR A 325 -8.43 14.82 -12.82
N ARG A 326 -9.71 14.99 -13.21
CA ARG A 326 -10.21 14.84 -14.58
C ARG A 326 -9.81 13.49 -15.19
N ASP A 327 -9.72 12.44 -14.39
CA ASP A 327 -9.29 11.10 -14.81
C ASP A 327 -9.73 10.03 -13.80
N VAL A 328 -9.80 8.77 -14.23
CA VAL A 328 -10.17 7.64 -13.37
C VAL A 328 -9.14 7.47 -12.27
N GLN A 329 -9.61 7.39 -11.03
CA GLN A 329 -8.73 7.25 -9.86
C GLN A 329 -8.75 5.82 -9.33
N ASP A 330 -7.58 5.34 -8.93
CA ASP A 330 -7.34 4.18 -8.07
C ASP A 330 -7.16 4.69 -6.64
N ILE A 331 -8.02 4.23 -5.74
CA ILE A 331 -8.15 4.72 -4.36
C ILE A 331 -7.94 3.60 -3.35
N GLU A 332 -7.18 3.90 -2.29
CA GLU A 332 -7.08 3.06 -1.09
C GLU A 332 -7.80 3.75 0.06
N PHE A 333 -8.60 3.00 0.81
CA PHE A 333 -9.34 3.54 1.95
C PHE A 333 -9.38 2.57 3.13
N THR A 334 -9.60 3.12 4.32
CA THR A 334 -9.86 2.37 5.54
C THR A 334 -11.01 3.00 6.30
N VAL A 335 -11.88 2.16 6.84
CA VAL A 335 -12.95 2.55 7.76
C VAL A 335 -12.55 2.09 9.15
N GLN A 336 -12.48 3.03 10.08
CA GLN A 336 -12.22 2.75 11.48
C GLN A 336 -13.44 3.17 12.30
N LYS A 337 -14.18 2.21 12.84
CA LYS A 337 -15.38 2.42 13.65
C LYS A 337 -16.38 3.35 12.97
N GLY A 338 -16.73 3.02 11.72
CA GLY A 338 -17.63 3.82 10.88
C GLY A 338 -17.06 5.13 10.31
N LYS A 339 -15.83 5.54 10.67
CA LYS A 339 -15.17 6.71 10.09
C LYS A 339 -14.32 6.33 8.88
N LEU A 340 -14.66 6.87 7.70
CA LEU A 340 -13.91 6.70 6.46
C LEU A 340 -12.63 7.54 6.46
N TRP A 341 -11.54 6.94 5.99
CA TRP A 341 -10.25 7.56 5.77
C TRP A 341 -9.69 7.20 4.39
N MET A 342 -9.23 8.20 3.66
CA MET A 342 -8.56 8.05 2.36
C MET A 342 -7.05 7.92 2.58
N LEU A 343 -6.46 6.83 2.08
CA LEU A 343 -5.05 6.49 2.29
C LEU A 343 -4.18 6.74 1.06
N GLN A 344 -4.80 6.70 -0.11
CA GLN A 344 -4.12 6.93 -1.38
C GLN A 344 -5.14 7.28 -2.45
N THR A 345 -4.74 8.14 -3.38
CA THR A 345 -5.33 8.20 -4.72
C THR A 345 -4.21 8.30 -5.74
N ARG A 346 -4.44 7.82 -6.95
CA ARG A 346 -3.61 8.03 -8.13
C ARG A 346 -4.44 7.80 -9.38
N ASN A 347 -3.97 8.29 -10.52
CA ASN A 347 -4.55 7.90 -11.81
C ASN A 347 -4.48 6.37 -11.93
N GLY A 348 -5.63 5.75 -12.16
CA GLY A 348 -5.75 4.29 -12.18
C GLY A 348 -4.97 3.68 -13.34
N LYS A 349 -4.22 2.61 -13.10
CA LYS A 349 -3.73 1.77 -14.20
C LYS A 349 -4.92 1.07 -14.85
N ARG A 350 -4.85 0.86 -16.17
CA ARG A 350 -6.00 0.44 -16.98
C ARG A 350 -5.54 -0.33 -18.21
N THR A 351 -6.45 -1.09 -18.81
CA THR A 351 -6.20 -1.75 -20.11
C THR A 351 -6.31 -0.74 -21.25
N GLY A 352 -5.79 -1.07 -22.43
CA GLY A 352 -5.99 -0.26 -23.64
C GLY A 352 -7.48 -0.05 -23.98
N PHE A 353 -8.31 -1.06 -23.77
CA PHE A 353 -9.78 -0.98 -23.93
C PHE A 353 -10.39 0.07 -22.99
N ALA A 354 -10.03 0.00 -21.71
CA ALA A 354 -10.52 0.93 -20.71
C ALA A 354 -10.02 2.35 -20.94
N ALA A 355 -8.76 2.54 -21.35
CA ALA A 355 -8.20 3.85 -21.67
C ALA A 355 -9.00 4.58 -22.76
N VAL A 356 -9.30 3.90 -23.88
CA VAL A 356 -10.09 4.47 -24.97
C VAL A 356 -11.50 4.82 -24.49
N ARG A 357 -12.17 3.89 -23.79
CA ARG A 357 -13.53 4.12 -23.30
C ARG A 357 -13.60 5.26 -22.29
N PHE A 358 -12.68 5.33 -21.33
CA PHE A 358 -12.59 6.45 -20.38
C PHE A 358 -12.44 7.78 -21.10
N ALA A 359 -11.55 7.85 -22.10
CA ALA A 359 -11.31 9.08 -22.83
C ALA A 359 -12.56 9.55 -23.60
N VAL A 360 -13.26 8.63 -24.29
CA VAL A 360 -14.52 8.94 -25.00
C VAL A 360 -15.61 9.37 -24.02
N ASP A 361 -15.89 8.56 -22.99
CA ASP A 361 -16.93 8.87 -22.01
C ASP A 361 -16.67 10.23 -21.32
N MET A 362 -15.41 10.53 -20.97
CA MET A 362 -15.05 11.80 -20.32
C MET A 362 -15.17 13.02 -21.25
N VAL A 363 -14.98 12.85 -22.56
CA VAL A 363 -15.27 13.91 -23.53
C VAL A 363 -16.78 14.14 -23.62
N ASP A 364 -17.56 13.06 -23.71
CA ASP A 364 -19.02 13.13 -23.81
C ASP A 364 -19.65 13.73 -22.53
N GLU A 365 -19.04 13.47 -21.38
CA GLU A 365 -19.42 14.07 -20.09
C GLU A 365 -18.94 15.54 -19.93
N GLY A 366 -18.17 16.07 -20.88
CA GLY A 366 -17.57 17.41 -20.81
C GLY A 366 -16.48 17.56 -19.74
N LEU A 367 -15.96 16.44 -19.21
CA LEU A 367 -14.90 16.45 -18.21
C LEU A 367 -13.54 16.75 -18.82
N ILE A 368 -13.31 16.41 -20.09
CA ILE A 368 -12.07 16.70 -20.83
C ILE A 368 -12.34 17.13 -22.27
N THR A 369 -11.39 17.79 -22.93
CA THR A 369 -11.47 18.09 -24.36
C THR A 369 -11.02 16.90 -25.22
N ARG A 370 -11.32 16.96 -26.53
CA ARG A 370 -10.85 15.95 -27.49
C ARG A 370 -9.32 15.93 -27.59
N GLU A 371 -8.69 17.10 -27.51
CA GLU A 371 -7.24 17.24 -27.52
C GLU A 371 -6.62 16.63 -26.26
N GLU A 372 -7.22 16.86 -25.08
CA GLU A 372 -6.81 16.22 -23.84
C GLU A 372 -6.93 14.70 -23.93
N ALA A 373 -8.04 14.19 -24.47
CA ALA A 373 -8.31 12.76 -24.64
C ALA A 373 -7.27 12.04 -25.50
N LEU A 374 -6.74 12.71 -26.54
CA LEU A 374 -5.72 12.17 -27.46
C LEU A 374 -4.29 12.26 -26.92
N SER A 375 -4.07 12.86 -25.74
CA SER A 375 -2.75 12.96 -25.16
C SER A 375 -2.18 11.58 -24.78
N ALA A 376 -0.87 11.39 -24.97
CA ALA A 376 -0.18 10.14 -24.65
C ALA A 376 -0.29 9.75 -23.15
N GLY A 377 -0.58 10.72 -22.27
CA GLY A 377 -0.81 10.45 -20.85
C GLY A 377 -2.16 9.80 -20.53
N ARG A 378 -3.13 9.83 -21.46
CA ARG A 378 -4.45 9.20 -21.29
C ARG A 378 -4.61 7.92 -22.09
N ILE A 379 -4.13 7.94 -23.32
CA ILE A 379 -4.08 6.77 -24.20
C ILE A 379 -2.62 6.57 -24.63
N PRO A 380 -1.82 5.83 -23.84
CA PRO A 380 -0.46 5.49 -24.24
C PRO A 380 -0.48 4.69 -25.55
N PRO A 381 0.36 5.03 -26.54
CA PRO A 381 0.40 4.30 -27.81
C PRO A 381 0.63 2.80 -27.64
N ASP A 382 1.50 2.41 -26.70
CA ASP A 382 1.81 1.01 -26.43
C ASP A 382 0.64 0.23 -25.83
N ASP A 383 -0.29 0.89 -25.13
CA ASP A 383 -1.48 0.24 -24.57
C ASP A 383 -2.47 -0.18 -25.67
N LEU A 384 -2.44 0.49 -26.83
CA LEU A 384 -3.26 0.10 -28.00
C LEU A 384 -2.81 -1.25 -28.57
N ASN A 385 -1.56 -1.68 -28.35
CA ASN A 385 -1.12 -3.02 -28.76
C ASN A 385 -1.93 -4.10 -28.04
N GLN A 386 -2.47 -3.85 -26.85
CA GLN A 386 -3.36 -4.78 -26.15
C GLN A 386 -4.64 -5.09 -26.95
N LEU A 387 -5.12 -4.13 -27.75
CA LEU A 387 -6.26 -4.31 -28.65
C LEU A 387 -5.93 -5.23 -29.83
N LEU A 388 -4.64 -5.37 -30.13
CA LEU A 388 -4.10 -6.17 -31.22
C LEU A 388 -3.57 -7.54 -30.74
N GLN A 389 -3.59 -7.80 -29.44
CA GLN A 389 -3.09 -9.05 -28.88
C GLN A 389 -3.96 -10.24 -29.32
N PRO A 390 -3.35 -11.43 -29.50
CA PRO A 390 -4.10 -12.64 -29.82
C PRO A 390 -5.17 -12.92 -28.77
N ILE A 391 -6.35 -13.30 -29.26
CA ILE A 391 -7.41 -13.90 -28.45
C ILE A 391 -7.52 -15.37 -28.81
N PHE A 392 -8.05 -16.19 -27.89
CA PHE A 392 -8.38 -17.57 -28.25
C PHE A 392 -9.47 -17.57 -29.31
N ASP A 393 -9.31 -18.44 -30.30
CA ASP A 393 -10.40 -18.77 -31.22
C ASP A 393 -11.65 -19.19 -30.42
N PRO A 394 -12.81 -18.53 -30.62
CA PRO A 394 -14.01 -18.78 -29.82
C PRO A 394 -14.51 -20.23 -29.89
N ASP A 395 -14.34 -20.90 -31.03
CA ASP A 395 -14.74 -22.30 -31.20
C ASP A 395 -13.82 -23.25 -30.45
N ALA A 396 -12.51 -23.06 -30.57
CA ALA A 396 -11.50 -23.81 -29.84
C ALA A 396 -11.68 -23.62 -28.33
N LYS A 397 -11.91 -22.39 -27.86
CA LYS A 397 -12.15 -22.08 -26.44
C LYS A 397 -13.39 -22.79 -25.90
N ARG A 398 -14.48 -22.86 -26.67
CA ARG A 398 -15.70 -23.58 -26.28
C ARG A 398 -15.51 -25.09 -26.19
N LYS A 399 -14.64 -25.66 -27.04
CA LYS A 399 -14.34 -27.10 -27.07
C LYS A 399 -13.26 -27.51 -26.06
N ALA A 400 -12.46 -26.57 -25.57
CA ALA A 400 -11.36 -26.84 -24.66
C ALA A 400 -11.87 -27.37 -23.31
N LYS A 401 -11.14 -28.35 -22.75
CA LYS A 401 -11.41 -28.86 -21.40
C LYS A 401 -10.93 -27.83 -20.37
N VAL A 402 -11.87 -27.20 -19.69
CA VAL A 402 -11.57 -26.32 -18.56
C VAL A 402 -11.22 -27.17 -17.34
N ILE A 403 -10.02 -26.99 -16.78
CA ILE A 403 -9.56 -27.70 -15.58
C ILE A 403 -9.67 -26.86 -14.30
N ALA A 404 -9.71 -25.52 -14.43
CA ALA A 404 -9.82 -24.58 -13.33
C ALA A 404 -10.37 -23.24 -13.82
N LYS A 405 -10.84 -22.41 -12.88
CA LYS A 405 -11.27 -21.02 -13.13
C LYS A 405 -10.74 -20.12 -12.00
N GLY A 406 -10.11 -19.01 -12.37
CA GLY A 406 -9.61 -17.99 -11.44
C GLY A 406 -10.29 -16.64 -11.64
N ILE A 407 -9.67 -15.59 -11.07
CA ILE A 407 -10.06 -14.19 -11.25
C ILE A 407 -9.43 -13.66 -12.54
N ASN A 408 -10.18 -12.87 -13.32
CA ASN A 408 -9.67 -12.23 -14.53
C ASN A 408 -8.79 -11.01 -14.17
N ALA A 409 -7.57 -11.25 -13.68
CA ALA A 409 -6.67 -10.18 -13.22
C ALA A 409 -6.14 -9.27 -14.34
N GLY A 410 -6.08 -9.78 -15.57
CA GLY A 410 -5.70 -9.01 -16.77
C GLY A 410 -6.31 -9.62 -18.04
N PRO A 411 -6.47 -8.83 -19.12
CA PRO A 411 -6.98 -9.32 -20.39
C PRO A 411 -5.90 -10.11 -21.16
N GLY A 412 -6.34 -10.99 -22.08
CA GLY A 412 -5.48 -11.66 -23.05
C GLY A 412 -5.65 -13.18 -23.10
N ALA A 413 -5.02 -13.79 -24.09
CA ALA A 413 -4.86 -15.24 -24.22
C ALA A 413 -3.37 -15.60 -24.16
N ALA A 414 -3.01 -16.60 -23.36
CA ALA A 414 -1.63 -17.06 -23.20
C ALA A 414 -1.54 -18.58 -23.38
N THR A 415 -0.46 -19.03 -24.03
CA THR A 415 -0.12 -20.45 -24.20
C THR A 415 1.37 -20.64 -23.94
N GLY A 416 1.76 -21.68 -23.23
CA GLY A 416 3.17 -21.94 -22.94
C GLY A 416 3.39 -23.14 -22.02
N VAL A 417 4.64 -23.31 -21.60
CA VAL A 417 5.07 -24.35 -20.64
C VAL A 417 5.01 -23.78 -19.22
N ILE A 418 4.51 -24.56 -18.27
CA ILE A 418 4.44 -24.17 -16.87
C ILE A 418 5.85 -24.12 -16.26
N LYS A 419 6.16 -23.01 -15.59
CA LYS A 419 7.37 -22.81 -14.79
C LYS A 419 6.97 -22.31 -13.40
N PHE A 420 7.78 -22.63 -12.39
CA PHE A 420 7.48 -22.32 -10.98
C PHE A 420 8.34 -21.17 -10.43
N PHE A 421 9.35 -20.72 -11.17
CA PHE A 421 10.24 -19.62 -10.79
C PHE A 421 10.48 -18.67 -11.96
N ALA A 422 10.66 -17.37 -11.67
CA ALA A 422 10.87 -16.33 -12.69
C ALA A 422 12.13 -16.59 -13.53
N ASP A 423 13.27 -16.88 -12.90
CA ASP A 423 14.54 -17.18 -13.59
C ASP A 423 14.42 -18.37 -14.55
N ASP A 424 13.63 -19.39 -14.17
CA ASP A 424 13.41 -20.58 -15.00
C ASP A 424 12.52 -20.27 -16.21
N ALA A 425 11.69 -19.23 -16.12
CA ALA A 425 10.90 -18.71 -17.24
C ALA A 425 11.75 -17.84 -18.16
N GLU A 426 12.58 -16.94 -17.61
CA GLU A 426 13.52 -16.12 -18.39
C GLU A 426 14.51 -17.00 -19.18
N ALA A 427 15.11 -18.00 -18.53
CA ALA A 427 16.04 -18.94 -19.17
C ALA A 427 15.40 -19.85 -20.23
N HIS A 428 14.07 -19.92 -20.30
CA HIS A 428 13.37 -20.68 -21.34
C HIS A 428 13.10 -19.83 -22.60
N VAL A 429 13.00 -18.51 -22.43
CA VAL A 429 12.74 -17.56 -23.51
C VAL A 429 14.04 -17.05 -24.13
N ALA A 430 15.12 -17.01 -23.35
CA ALA A 430 16.50 -16.82 -23.82
C ALA A 430 17.01 -18.04 -24.58
#